data_AF-A0A6G1T0K3-F1
#
_entry.id   AF-A0A6G1T0K3-F1
#
_cell.length_a   1.000
_cell.length_b   1.000
_cell.length_c   1.000
_cell.angle_alpha   90.00
_cell.angle_beta   90.00
_cell.angle_gamma   90.00
#
_symmetry.space_group_name_H-M   'P 1'
#
loop_
_entity.id
_entity.type
_entity.pdbx_description
1 polymer ?
#
loop_
_entity_poly.entity_id
_entity_poly.type
_entity_poly.pdbx_seq_one_letter_code
_entity_poly.pdbx_strand_id
1 'polypeptide(L)'
;MAQALDPAVYQDAVASLQARAATAGFRIACVAGISVGGCAEAIGTERRGAFRRRAHAHNRPPDPPYGWICCLSRRPERLVTPGGRASALLAHEYAHLLAPSSGHGERWRRAIAAIGFPAQANRRRR
;
A
#
# COMPACT_ATOMS: atom_id res chain seq x y z
N MET A 1 -18.87 -10.03 13.49
CA MET A 1 -19.01 -10.09 12.02
C MET A 1 -17.97 -9.13 11.43
N ALA A 2 -17.12 -9.56 10.50
CA ALA A 2 -16.18 -8.64 9.85
C ALA A 2 -17.00 -7.78 8.87
N GLN A 3 -17.22 -6.51 9.20
CA GLN A 3 -17.85 -5.56 8.28
C GLN A 3 -16.93 -5.47 7.06
N ALA A 4 -17.44 -5.86 5.89
CA ALA A 4 -16.76 -5.54 4.64
C ALA A 4 -16.76 -4.02 4.53
N LEU A 5 -15.59 -3.39 4.62
CA LEU A 5 -15.51 -1.96 4.34
C LEU A 5 -15.92 -1.71 2.89
N ASP A 6 -16.67 -0.63 2.71
CA ASP A 6 -17.03 -0.08 1.41
C ASP A 6 -15.76 0.14 0.57
N PRO A 7 -15.69 -0.41 -0.66
CA PRO A 7 -14.62 -0.11 -1.62
C PRO A 7 -14.31 1.37 -1.78
N ALA A 8 -15.31 2.25 -1.66
CA ALA A 8 -15.14 3.71 -1.75
C ALA A 8 -14.18 4.25 -0.68
N VAL A 9 -14.22 3.71 0.54
CA VAL A 9 -13.34 4.14 1.64
C VAL A 9 -11.86 3.88 1.32
N TYR A 10 -11.57 2.78 0.63
CA TYR A 10 -10.21 2.50 0.18
C TYR A 10 -9.79 3.41 -0.96
N GLN A 11 -10.71 3.71 -1.88
CA GLN A 11 -10.46 4.62 -3.01
C GLN A 11 -10.15 6.03 -2.50
N ASP A 12 -10.93 6.56 -1.56
CA ASP A 12 -10.71 7.87 -0.95
C ASP A 12 -9.38 7.94 -0.20
N ALA A 13 -9.04 6.88 0.56
CA ALA A 13 -7.76 6.79 1.24
C ALA A 13 -6.58 6.81 0.25
N VAL A 14 -6.67 6.08 -0.85
CA VAL A 14 -5.66 6.09 -1.92
C VAL A 14 -5.61 7.45 -2.62
N ALA A 15 -6.75 8.03 -2.97
CA ALA A 15 -6.84 9.34 -3.62
C ALA A 15 -6.17 10.43 -2.75
N SER A 16 -6.35 10.37 -1.42
CA SER A 16 -5.66 11.27 -0.50
C SER A 16 -4.14 11.13 -0.57
N LEU A 17 -3.60 9.91 -0.69
CA LEU A 17 -2.16 9.67 -0.85
C LEU A 17 -1.67 10.14 -2.23
N GLN A 18 -2.46 9.93 -3.28
CA GLN A 18 -2.15 10.39 -4.64
C GLN A 18 -2.09 11.91 -4.70
N ALA A 19 -3.05 12.62 -4.09
CA ALA A 19 -3.05 14.07 -4.00
C ALA A 19 -1.80 14.60 -3.30
N ARG A 20 -1.40 14.00 -2.16
CA ARG A 20 -0.17 14.38 -1.46
C ARG A 20 1.08 14.12 -2.29
N ALA A 21 1.13 12.98 -3.00
CA ALA A 21 2.24 12.66 -3.88
C ALA A 21 2.37 13.70 -5.01
N ALA A 22 1.24 14.10 -5.60
CA ALA A 22 1.19 15.13 -6.62
C ALA A 22 1.67 16.48 -6.09
N THR A 23 1.18 16.92 -4.92
CA THR A 23 1.65 18.15 -4.25
C THR A 23 3.16 18.12 -3.98
N ALA A 24 3.70 16.95 -3.66
CA ALA A 24 5.13 16.77 -3.41
C ALA A 24 5.98 16.56 -4.69
N GLY A 25 5.39 16.69 -5.89
CA GLY A 25 6.10 16.58 -7.16
C GLY A 25 6.41 15.16 -7.63
N PHE A 26 5.79 14.14 -7.02
CA PHE A 26 5.91 12.77 -7.52
C PHE A 26 4.93 12.53 -8.67
N ARG A 27 5.38 11.76 -9.68
CA ARG A 27 4.46 11.15 -10.63
C ARG A 27 3.52 10.21 -9.85
N ILE A 28 2.22 10.46 -9.96
CA ILE A 28 1.20 9.64 -9.30
C ILE A 28 1.36 8.18 -9.73
N ALA A 29 1.42 7.28 -8.76
CA ALA A 29 1.38 5.86 -9.02
C ALA A 29 -0.08 5.40 -9.14
N CYS A 30 -0.38 4.67 -10.22
CA CYS A 30 -1.66 4.01 -10.35
C CYS A 30 -1.74 2.83 -9.37
N VAL A 31 -2.82 2.75 -8.60
CA VAL A 31 -3.12 1.58 -7.77
C VAL A 31 -4.09 0.71 -8.57
N ALA A 32 -3.61 -0.42 -9.06
CA ALA A 32 -4.40 -1.35 -9.88
C ALA A 32 -5.49 -2.05 -9.05
N GLY A 33 -5.26 -2.22 -7.75
CA GLY A 33 -6.22 -2.80 -6.82
C GLY A 33 -5.64 -3.01 -5.42
N ILE A 34 -6.53 -3.28 -4.47
CA ILE A 34 -6.17 -3.68 -3.11
C ILE A 34 -6.69 -5.10 -2.86
N SER A 35 -5.78 -6.04 -2.60
CA SER A 35 -6.11 -7.40 -2.21
C SER A 35 -6.09 -7.53 -0.69
N VAL A 36 -7.25 -7.88 -0.11
CA VAL A 36 -7.43 -8.06 1.33
C VAL A 36 -7.54 -9.54 1.67
N GLY A 37 -6.86 -9.97 2.74
CA GLY A 37 -6.81 -11.35 3.16
C GLY A 37 -5.86 -12.23 2.33
N GLY A 38 -4.97 -11.63 1.53
CA GLY A 38 -4.08 -12.40 0.67
C GLY A 38 -3.37 -11.63 -0.45
N CYS A 39 -2.53 -12.34 -1.19
CA CYS A 39 -1.78 -11.80 -2.32
C CYS A 39 -2.64 -11.81 -3.59
N ALA A 40 -2.50 -10.77 -4.43
CA ALA A 40 -3.20 -10.69 -5.72
C ALA A 40 -2.81 -11.85 -6.65
N GLU A 41 -1.53 -12.22 -6.66
CA GLU A 41 -1.00 -13.38 -7.42
C GLU A 41 -1.67 -14.71 -7.09
N ALA A 42 -2.24 -14.82 -5.89
CA ALA A 42 -2.79 -16.06 -5.37
C ALA A 42 -4.32 -16.04 -5.31
N ILE A 43 -4.98 -15.04 -5.92
CA ILE A 43 -6.44 -15.03 -6.10
C ILE A 43 -6.85 -16.28 -6.90
N GLY A 44 -7.86 -16.99 -6.42
CA GLY A 44 -8.31 -18.25 -7.03
C GLY A 44 -7.47 -19.49 -6.67
N THR A 45 -6.46 -19.35 -5.81
CA THR A 45 -5.61 -20.46 -5.35
C THR A 45 -5.72 -20.69 -3.85
N GLU A 46 -5.39 -21.90 -3.41
CA GLU A 46 -5.31 -22.25 -1.98
C GLU A 46 -4.18 -21.50 -1.24
N ARG A 47 -3.24 -20.90 -1.97
CA ARG A 47 -2.07 -20.19 -1.43
C ARG A 47 -2.35 -18.72 -1.09
N ARG A 48 -3.61 -18.26 -1.17
CA ARG A 48 -3.99 -16.84 -1.04
C ARG A 48 -3.40 -16.14 0.18
N GLY A 49 -3.26 -16.83 1.32
CA GLY A 49 -2.68 -16.29 2.56
C GLY A 49 -1.19 -16.58 2.81
N ALA A 50 -0.47 -17.15 1.85
CA ALA A 50 0.88 -17.69 2.07
C ALA A 50 2.01 -16.71 1.71
N PHE A 51 2.12 -15.58 2.40
CA PHE A 51 3.32 -14.74 2.34
C PHE A 51 3.77 -14.30 3.73
N ARG A 52 5.10 -14.23 3.96
CA ARG A 52 5.65 -13.94 5.31
C ARG A 52 5.39 -12.49 5.76
N ARG A 53 5.26 -11.57 4.81
CA ARG A 53 5.07 -10.14 5.10
C ARG A 53 3.61 -9.87 5.41
N ARG A 54 3.31 -8.93 6.31
CA ARG A 54 1.91 -8.60 6.67
C ARG A 54 1.17 -7.84 5.55
N ALA A 55 1.93 -7.14 4.71
CA ALA A 55 1.48 -6.49 3.50
C ALA A 55 2.68 -6.36 2.53
N HIS A 56 2.40 -6.13 1.26
CA HIS A 56 3.38 -5.74 0.23
C HIS A 56 2.69 -5.04 -0.94
N ALA A 57 3.45 -4.25 -1.69
CA ALA A 57 3.07 -3.78 -3.01
C ALA A 57 3.82 -4.55 -4.11
N HIS A 58 3.13 -4.86 -5.20
CA HIS A 58 3.74 -5.35 -6.44
C HIS A 58 4.31 -4.15 -7.19
N ASN A 59 5.60 -3.88 -6.97
CA ASN A 59 6.24 -2.64 -7.40
C ASN A 59 7.39 -2.84 -8.40
N ARG A 60 7.55 -4.04 -8.97
CA ARG A 60 8.46 -4.25 -10.09
C ARG A 60 7.63 -4.23 -11.38
N PRO A 61 7.94 -3.35 -12.34
CA PRO A 61 7.18 -3.23 -13.58
C PRO A 61 6.91 -4.54 -14.34
N PRO A 62 7.82 -5.54 -14.38
CA PRO A 62 7.53 -6.79 -15.07
C PRO A 62 6.61 -7.75 -14.30
N ASP A 63 6.25 -7.47 -13.04
CA ASP A 63 5.35 -8.31 -12.27
C ASP A 63 3.92 -8.20 -12.87
N PRO A 64 3.25 -9.30 -13.26
CA PRO A 64 1.87 -9.24 -13.76
C PRO A 64 0.87 -8.51 -12.85
N PRO A 65 0.93 -8.63 -11.50
CA PRO A 65 0.11 -7.83 -10.58
C PRO A 65 0.69 -6.44 -10.29
N TYR A 66 1.57 -5.87 -11.12
CA TYR A 66 2.15 -4.54 -10.86
C TYR A 66 1.07 -3.49 -10.53
N GLY A 67 1.33 -2.68 -9.50
CA GLY A 67 0.40 -1.68 -9.00
C GLY A 67 -0.61 -2.20 -7.97
N TRP A 68 -0.65 -3.50 -7.67
CA TRP A 68 -1.49 -4.04 -6.59
C TRP A 68 -0.85 -3.85 -5.22
N ILE A 69 -1.68 -3.55 -4.22
CA ILE A 69 -1.32 -3.56 -2.80
C ILE A 69 -2.03 -4.73 -2.12
N CYS A 70 -1.28 -5.58 -1.43
CA CYS A 70 -1.78 -6.78 -0.79
C CYS A 70 -1.63 -6.70 0.72
N CYS A 71 -2.65 -7.11 1.47
CA CYS A 71 -2.63 -7.22 2.93
C CYS A 71 -3.14 -8.59 3.37
N LEU A 72 -2.41 -9.28 4.25
CA LEU A 72 -2.84 -10.56 4.81
C LEU A 72 -4.05 -10.42 5.74
N SER A 73 -4.16 -9.28 6.42
CA SER A 73 -5.25 -9.09 7.35
C SER A 73 -6.55 -8.83 6.59
N ARG A 74 -7.64 -9.45 7.04
CA ARG A 74 -8.99 -9.09 6.61
C ARG A 74 -9.57 -7.89 7.36
N ARG A 75 -8.80 -7.34 8.32
CA ARG A 75 -9.24 -6.25 9.16
C ARG A 75 -9.04 -4.91 8.44
N PRO A 76 -10.11 -4.19 8.11
CA PRO A 76 -10.02 -2.95 7.36
C PRO A 76 -9.15 -1.88 8.05
N GLU A 77 -9.15 -1.87 9.37
CA GLU A 77 -8.43 -0.90 10.21
C GLU A 77 -6.90 -0.97 10.01
N ARG A 78 -6.42 -2.04 9.36
CA ARG A 78 -5.02 -2.18 8.98
C ARG A 78 -4.64 -1.27 7.83
N LEU A 79 -5.55 -0.98 6.92
CA LEU A 79 -5.30 -0.18 5.72
C LEU A 79 -5.91 1.22 5.80
N VAL A 80 -7.02 1.36 6.51
CA VAL A 80 -7.71 2.65 6.67
C VAL A 80 -7.99 2.87 8.16
N THR A 81 -7.80 4.08 8.66
CA THR A 81 -8.13 4.43 10.05
C THR A 81 -9.66 4.46 10.25
N PRO A 82 -10.16 4.43 11.50
CA PRO A 82 -11.59 4.57 11.76
C PRO A 82 -12.23 5.82 11.15
N GLY A 83 -11.45 6.88 10.93
CA GLY A 83 -11.89 8.11 10.26
C GLY A 83 -11.74 8.11 8.75
N GLY A 84 -11.58 6.96 8.10
CA GLY A 84 -11.50 6.85 6.63
C GLY A 84 -10.16 7.27 6.01
N ARG A 85 -9.14 7.58 6.82
CA ARG A 85 -7.84 8.06 6.31
C ARG A 85 -6.90 6.89 6.04
N ALA A 86 -6.00 7.01 5.07
CA ALA A 86 -4.96 6.00 4.86
C ALA A 86 -4.17 5.72 6.14
N SER A 87 -4.01 4.44 6.48
CA SER A 87 -3.15 4.03 7.58
C SER A 87 -1.68 4.18 7.21
N ALA A 88 -0.79 4.12 8.21
CA ALA A 88 0.64 4.08 7.95
C ALA A 88 1.08 2.85 7.14
N LEU A 89 0.34 1.75 7.22
CA LEU A 89 0.62 0.54 6.43
C LEU A 89 0.23 0.76 4.96
N LEU A 90 -0.96 1.30 4.69
CA LEU A 90 -1.37 1.60 3.31
C LEU A 90 -0.42 2.62 2.68
N ALA A 91 -0.05 3.67 3.42
CA ALA A 91 0.93 4.64 2.95
C ALA A 91 2.30 4.01 2.68
N HIS A 92 2.75 3.08 3.54
CA HIS A 92 4.01 2.34 3.37
C HIS A 92 4.04 1.58 2.05
N GLU A 93 2.98 0.84 1.74
CA GLU A 93 2.88 0.07 0.50
C GLU A 93 2.71 0.97 -0.72
N TYR A 94 1.92 2.04 -0.61
CA TYR A 94 1.80 3.02 -1.70
C TYR A 94 3.14 3.70 -2.02
N ALA A 95 3.97 3.99 -1.02
CA ALA A 95 5.32 4.53 -1.24
C ALA A 95 6.23 3.56 -2.00
N HIS A 96 6.00 2.23 -1.91
CA HIS A 96 6.70 1.27 -2.78
C HIS A 96 6.29 1.41 -4.25
N LEU A 97 5.05 1.82 -4.55
CA LEU A 97 4.61 2.10 -5.92
C LEU A 97 5.16 3.44 -6.45
N LEU A 98 5.32 4.45 -5.59
CA LEU A 98 5.99 5.72 -5.95
C LEU A 98 7.50 5.54 -6.20
N ALA A 99 8.11 4.55 -5.57
CA ALA A 99 9.52 4.20 -5.73
C ALA A 99 9.67 2.76 -6.27
N PRO A 100 9.26 2.50 -7.52
CA PRO A 100 9.25 1.15 -8.06
C PRO A 100 10.66 0.57 -8.10
N SER A 101 10.76 -0.74 -7.86
CA SER A 101 12.00 -1.49 -7.71
C SER A 101 12.94 -1.00 -6.59
N SER A 102 12.52 -0.05 -5.76
CA SER A 102 13.22 0.33 -4.54
C SER A 102 12.68 -0.47 -3.36
N GLY A 103 13.58 -1.08 -2.59
CA GLY A 103 13.29 -1.44 -1.20
C GLY A 103 13.12 -0.19 -0.33
N HIS A 104 13.38 -0.28 0.98
CA HIS A 104 13.32 0.86 1.92
C HIS A 104 14.53 1.83 1.81
N GLY A 105 15.07 2.00 0.60
CA GLY A 105 16.17 2.90 0.27
C GLY A 105 15.75 4.36 0.17
N GLU A 106 16.67 5.24 -0.23
CA GLU A 106 16.45 6.70 -0.22
C GLU A 106 15.21 7.13 -1.01
N ARG A 107 14.99 6.59 -2.21
CA ARG A 107 13.81 6.90 -3.04
C ARG A 107 12.49 6.61 -2.30
N TRP A 108 12.42 5.45 -1.65
CA TRP A 108 11.24 5.08 -0.85
C TRP A 108 11.09 5.97 0.39
N ARG A 109 12.19 6.28 1.09
CA ARG A 109 12.18 7.15 2.26
C ARG A 109 11.70 8.56 1.92
N ARG A 110 12.14 9.11 0.79
CA ARG A 110 11.65 10.38 0.25
C ARG A 110 10.16 10.30 -0.06
N ALA A 111 9.71 9.25 -0.74
CA ALA A 111 8.30 9.06 -1.09
C ALA A 111 7.39 8.97 0.15
N ILE A 112 7.72 8.12 1.13
CA ILE A 112 6.88 7.94 2.33
C ILE A 112 6.85 9.19 3.22
N ALA A 113 7.96 9.93 3.30
CA ALA A 113 8.00 11.21 4.00
C ALA A 113 7.13 12.26 3.29
N ALA A 114 7.25 12.35 1.96
CA ALA A 114 6.50 13.29 1.12
C ALA A 114 4.98 13.12 1.21
N ILE A 115 4.48 11.88 1.33
CA ILE A 115 3.04 11.62 1.50
C ILE A 115 2.54 11.77 2.96
N GLY A 116 3.38 12.32 3.84
CA GLY A 116 3.01 12.73 5.20
C GLY A 116 3.28 11.68 6.28
N PHE A 117 4.17 10.71 6.04
CA PHE A 117 4.53 9.67 7.01
C PHE A 117 6.06 9.64 7.30
N PRO A 118 6.68 10.76 7.71
CA PRO A 118 8.14 10.85 7.89
C PRO A 118 8.68 9.90 8.96
N ALA A 119 7.89 9.54 9.98
CA ALA A 119 8.28 8.56 10.99
C ALA A 119 8.56 7.16 10.39
N GLN A 120 7.93 6.81 9.26
CA GLN A 120 8.19 5.55 8.57
C GLN A 120 9.55 5.57 7.85
N ALA A 121 9.97 6.73 7.32
CA ALA A 121 11.27 6.89 6.66
C ALA A 121 12.45 6.63 7.62
N ASN A 122 12.26 6.92 8.90
CA ASN A 122 13.28 6.83 9.94
C ASN A 122 13.29 5.48 10.68
N ARG A 123 12.34 4.58 10.42
CA ARG A 123 12.35 3.24 11.02
C ARG A 123 13.53 2.44 10.45
N ARG A 124 14.52 2.16 11.30
CA ARG A 124 15.57 1.19 10.98
C ARG A 124 14.91 -0.19 10.76
N ARG A 125 15.34 -0.90 9.71
CA ARG A 125 15.02 -2.31 9.54
C ARG A 125 15.48 -3.04 10.80
N ARG A 126 14.55 -3.65 11.54
CA ARG A 126 14.88 -4.70 12.51
C ARG A 126 15.13 -6.00 11.75
#